data_AF-A0A937M6N3-F1
#
_entry.id   AF-A0A937M6N3-F1
#
_cell.length_a   1.000
_cell.length_b   1.000
_cell.length_c   1.000
_cell.angle_alpha   90.00
_cell.angle_beta   90.00
_cell.angle_gamma   90.00
#
_symmetry.space_group_name_H-M   'P 1'
#
loop_
_entity.id
_entity.type
_entity.pdbx_description
1 polymer ?
#
loop_
_entity_poly.entity_id
_entity_poly.type
_entity_poly.pdbx_seq_one_letter_code
_entity_poly.pdbx_strand_id
1 'polypeptide(L)'
;MFNIGSFEVLLIFIIALLVLGPERLPGAVRTTGLWVGRFRRSFYKVKNEIERELNADEIRRQLHNETVMAEIEDAKTNIEGMAKDTENSVNNIVNSANFDPGASKATSDDAKKD
;
A
#
# COMPACT_ATOMS: atom_id res chain seq x y z
N MET A 1 4.15 -22.77 8.42
CA MET A 1 3.80 -23.72 9.50
C MET A 1 2.48 -24.42 9.16
N PHE A 2 2.56 -25.41 8.27
CA PHE A 2 1.55 -26.42 7.96
C PHE A 2 2.29 -27.56 7.25
N ASN A 3 2.85 -28.50 8.00
CA ASN A 3 3.53 -29.68 7.46
C ASN A 3 2.51 -30.80 7.23
N ILE A 4 1.47 -30.53 6.42
CA ILE A 4 0.48 -31.55 6.08
C ILE A 4 1.08 -32.50 5.05
N GLY A 5 1.41 -33.70 5.51
CA GLY A 5 1.78 -34.82 4.65
C GLY A 5 0.56 -35.59 4.16
N SER A 6 0.75 -36.46 3.16
CA SER A 6 -0.31 -37.32 2.61
C SER A 6 -1.01 -38.16 3.69
N PHE A 7 -0.26 -38.60 4.71
CA PHE A 7 -0.79 -39.34 5.86
C PHE A 7 -1.71 -38.51 6.76
N GLU A 8 -1.41 -37.22 6.95
CA GLU A 8 -2.23 -36.34 7.80
C GLU A 8 -3.57 -36.04 7.12
N VAL A 9 -3.55 -35.82 5.80
CA VAL A 9 -4.79 -35.70 5.01
C VAL A 9 -5.63 -36.98 5.11
N LEU A 10 -5.01 -38.16 5.02
CA LEU A 10 -5.71 -39.44 5.16
C LEU A 10 -6.34 -39.60 6.54
N LEU A 11 -5.62 -39.26 7.61
CA LEU A 11 -6.13 -39.32 8.98
C LEU A 11 -7.36 -38.42 9.16
N ILE A 12 -7.26 -37.16 8.70
CA ILE A 12 -8.37 -36.21 8.76
C ILE A 12 -9.56 -36.74 7.96
N PHE A 13 -9.32 -37.36 6.80
CA PHE A 13 -10.38 -37.94 5.98
C PHE A 13 -11.11 -39.09 6.69
N ILE A 14 -10.37 -39.97 7.38
CA ILE A 14 -10.96 -41.05 8.19
C ILE A 14 -11.81 -40.46 9.33
N ILE A 15 -11.30 -39.47 10.05
CA ILE A 15 -12.05 -38.80 11.13
C ILE A 15 -13.32 -38.15 10.57
N ALA A 16 -13.22 -37.45 9.43
CA ALA A 16 -14.35 -36.83 8.78
C ALA A 16 -15.42 -37.86 8.37
N LEU A 17 -15.00 -39.01 7.84
CA LEU A 17 -15.90 -40.12 7.53
C LEU A 17 -16.56 -40.71 8.77
N LEU A 18 -15.87 -40.76 9.91
CA LEU A 18 -16.42 -41.29 11.16
C LEU A 18 -17.44 -40.32 11.79
N VAL A 19 -17.13 -39.03 11.79
CA VAL A 19 -18.01 -37.99 12.37
C VAL A 19 -19.23 -37.72 11.50
N LEU A 20 -19.02 -37.53 10.20
CA LEU A 20 -20.08 -37.18 9.26
C LEU A 20 -20.80 -38.42 8.71
N GLY A 21 -20.10 -39.56 8.64
CA GLY A 21 -20.57 -40.78 8.00
C GLY A 21 -20.20 -40.84 6.51
N PRO A 22 -19.77 -42.02 5.99
CA PRO A 22 -19.37 -42.19 4.59
C PRO A 22 -20.49 -41.92 3.59
N GLU A 23 -21.75 -42.18 3.96
CA GLU A 23 -22.90 -41.89 3.09
C GLU A 23 -23.24 -40.40 3.01
N ARG A 24 -22.87 -39.61 4.02
CA ARG A 24 -23.30 -38.20 4.14
C ARG A 24 -22.24 -37.23 3.60
N LEU A 25 -20.97 -37.61 3.63
CA LEU A 25 -19.85 -36.85 3.06
C LEU A 25 -20.07 -36.48 1.58
N PRO A 26 -20.43 -37.40 0.66
CA PRO A 26 -20.70 -37.03 -0.73
C PRO A 26 -21.89 -36.08 -0.86
N GLY A 27 -22.90 -36.18 0.00
CA GLY A 27 -24.03 -35.25 0.06
C GLY A 27 -23.60 -33.83 0.49
N ALA A 28 -22.74 -33.73 1.51
CA ALA A 28 -22.19 -32.46 1.99
C ALA A 28 -21.31 -31.78 0.94
N VAL A 29 -20.41 -32.53 0.30
CA VAL A 29 -19.56 -32.00 -0.79
C VAL A 29 -20.40 -31.54 -1.97
N ARG A 30 -21.44 -32.29 -2.36
CA ARG A 30 -22.36 -31.88 -3.43
C ARG A 30 -23.09 -30.59 -3.06
N THR A 31 -23.60 -30.50 -1.85
CA THR A 31 -24.36 -29.32 -1.40
C THR A 31 -23.46 -28.09 -1.33
N THR A 32 -22.35 -28.17 -0.62
CA THR A 32 -21.38 -27.07 -0.52
C THR A 32 -20.82 -26.70 -1.89
N GLY A 33 -20.53 -27.68 -2.74
CA GLY A 33 -20.06 -27.47 -4.10
C GLY A 33 -21.07 -26.74 -4.99
N LEU A 34 -22.36 -27.08 -4.90
CA LEU A 34 -23.43 -26.37 -5.61
C LEU A 34 -23.57 -24.91 -5.14
N TRP A 35 -23.47 -24.68 -3.83
CA TRP A 35 -23.54 -23.34 -3.25
C TRP A 35 -22.35 -22.47 -3.63
N VAL A 36 -21.13 -23.01 -3.51
CA VAL A 36 -19.90 -22.34 -3.95
C VAL A 36 -19.94 -22.08 -5.46
N GLY A 37 -20.42 -23.05 -6.26
CA GLY A 37 -20.57 -22.89 -7.70
C GLY A 37 -21.57 -21.79 -8.07
N ARG A 38 -22.71 -21.73 -7.38
CA ARG A 38 -23.72 -20.69 -7.57
C ARG A 38 -23.20 -19.31 -7.16
N PHE A 39 -22.51 -19.22 -6.01
CA PHE A 39 -21.86 -18.00 -5.55
C PHE A 39 -20.82 -17.53 -6.57
N ARG A 40 -19.90 -18.41 -6.97
CA ARG A 40 -18.89 -18.12 -7.98
C ARG A 40 -19.52 -17.62 -9.30
N ARG A 41 -20.62 -18.23 -9.75
CA ARG A 41 -21.38 -17.76 -10.93
C ARG A 41 -21.94 -16.36 -10.74
N SER A 42 -22.50 -16.05 -9.57
CA SER A 42 -22.99 -14.71 -9.25
C SER A 42 -21.87 -13.66 -9.21
N PHE A 43 -20.70 -14.00 -8.65
CA PHE A 43 -19.52 -13.12 -8.67
C PHE A 43 -19.03 -12.84 -10.10
N TYR A 44 -19.04 -13.84 -10.98
CA TYR A 44 -18.71 -13.62 -12.39
C TYR A 44 -19.73 -12.74 -13.12
N LYS A 45 -21.03 -12.87 -12.80
CA LYS A 45 -22.06 -11.99 -13.36
C LYS A 45 -21.88 -10.55 -12.90
N VAL A 46 -21.70 -10.35 -11.59
CA VAL A 46 -21.43 -9.02 -11.01
C VAL A 46 -20.14 -8.44 -11.59
N LYS A 47 -19.06 -9.24 -11.72
CA LYS A 47 -17.83 -8.80 -12.40
C LYS A 47 -18.09 -8.36 -13.83
N ASN A 48 -18.83 -9.15 -14.62
CA ASN A 48 -19.13 -8.85 -16.02
C ASN A 48 -20.10 -7.67 -16.20
N GLU A 49 -20.99 -7.45 -15.23
CA GLU A 49 -21.94 -6.33 -15.23
C GLU A 49 -21.24 -5.04 -14.79
N ILE A 50 -20.37 -5.12 -13.79
CA ILE A 50 -19.42 -4.06 -13.44
C ILE A 50 -18.53 -3.74 -14.66
N GLU A 51 -17.95 -4.73 -15.36
CA GLU A 51 -17.14 -4.51 -16.58
C GLU A 51 -17.95 -3.88 -17.74
N ARG A 52 -19.29 -4.06 -17.77
CA ARG A 52 -20.16 -3.53 -18.84
C ARG A 52 -20.77 -2.17 -18.53
N GLU A 53 -21.04 -1.84 -17.26
CA GLU A 53 -21.60 -0.53 -16.85
C GLU A 53 -20.54 0.43 -16.32
N LEU A 54 -19.54 -0.09 -15.60
CA LEU A 54 -18.36 0.65 -15.14
C LEU A 54 -17.18 0.17 -15.97
N ASN A 55 -17.08 0.72 -17.18
CA ASN A 55 -15.95 0.59 -18.08
C ASN A 55 -14.68 0.26 -17.29
N ALA A 56 -14.18 -0.98 -17.40
CA ALA A 56 -13.10 -1.50 -16.54
C ALA A 56 -11.79 -0.70 -16.63
N ASP A 57 -11.74 0.27 -17.54
CA ASP A 57 -10.76 1.33 -17.59
C ASP A 57 -10.83 2.26 -16.38
N GLU A 58 -11.99 2.60 -15.82
CA GLU A 58 -12.11 3.59 -14.73
C GLU A 58 -11.48 3.08 -13.42
N ILE A 59 -11.74 1.82 -13.01
CA ILE A 59 -11.10 1.23 -11.82
C ILE A 59 -9.65 0.78 -12.10
N ARG A 60 -9.32 0.30 -13.32
CA ARG A 60 -7.91 0.02 -13.66
C ARG A 60 -7.07 1.28 -13.72
N ARG A 61 -7.64 2.42 -14.13
CA ARG A 61 -6.95 3.70 -14.27
C ARG A 61 -6.87 4.46 -12.94
N GLN A 62 -7.90 4.36 -12.10
CA GLN A 62 -7.88 4.87 -10.72
C GLN A 62 -6.97 4.06 -9.79
N LEU A 63 -6.79 2.75 -10.02
CA LEU A 63 -5.90 1.92 -9.21
C LEU A 63 -4.46 1.83 -9.75
N HIS A 64 -4.19 2.17 -11.02
CA HIS A 64 -2.89 1.84 -11.62
C HIS A 64 -2.01 2.98 -12.15
N ASN A 65 -2.48 4.21 -12.48
CA ASN A 65 -1.49 5.12 -13.10
C ASN A 65 -1.66 6.65 -13.08
N GLU A 66 -2.84 7.24 -13.09
CA GLU A 66 -2.90 8.67 -13.53
C GLU A 66 -2.84 9.68 -12.40
N THR A 67 -3.58 9.47 -11.31
CA THR A 67 -3.63 10.44 -10.19
C THR A 67 -2.42 10.32 -9.27
N VAL A 68 -1.98 9.09 -8.98
CA VAL A 68 -0.86 8.84 -8.07
C VAL A 68 0.49 9.17 -8.72
N MET A 69 0.69 8.86 -10.01
CA MET A 69 1.96 9.22 -10.66
C MET A 69 2.07 10.72 -10.95
N ALA A 70 0.97 11.39 -11.37
CA ALA A 70 1.00 12.83 -11.60
C ALA A 70 1.23 13.61 -10.29
N GLU A 71 0.58 13.22 -9.20
CA GLU A 71 0.79 13.84 -7.89
C GLU A 71 2.19 13.55 -7.32
N ILE A 72 2.75 12.37 -7.60
CA ILE A 72 4.13 12.04 -7.24
C ILE A 72 5.14 12.78 -8.12
N GLU A 73 4.86 13.00 -9.41
CA GLU A 73 5.74 13.74 -10.32
C GLU A 73 5.75 15.24 -10.01
N ASP A 74 4.58 15.82 -9.70
CA ASP A 74 4.46 17.19 -9.21
C ASP A 74 5.10 17.36 -7.82
N ALA A 75 4.95 16.40 -6.92
CA ALA A 75 5.65 16.41 -5.63
C ALA A 75 7.17 16.30 -5.84
N LYS A 76 7.63 15.43 -6.75
CA LYS A 76 9.06 15.24 -7.03
C LYS A 76 9.69 16.48 -7.66
N THR A 77 9.01 17.15 -8.58
CA THR A 77 9.51 18.38 -9.23
C THR A 77 9.55 19.55 -8.25
N ASN A 78 8.53 19.71 -7.40
CA ASN A 78 8.52 20.72 -6.34
C ASN A 78 9.62 20.47 -5.29
N ILE A 79 9.82 19.21 -4.88
CA ILE A 79 10.89 18.83 -3.95
C ILE A 79 12.26 19.06 -4.58
N GLU A 80 12.44 18.74 -5.88
CA GLU A 80 13.71 18.94 -6.57
C GLU A 80 14.04 20.44 -6.74
N GLY A 81 13.03 21.28 -7.02
CA GLY A 81 13.17 22.73 -7.05
C GLY A 81 13.52 23.31 -5.68
N MET A 82 12.78 22.92 -4.62
CA MET A 82 13.08 23.34 -3.25
C MET A 82 14.45 22.85 -2.77
N ALA A 83 14.86 21.65 -3.15
CA ALA A 83 16.18 21.10 -2.82
C ALA A 83 17.29 21.89 -3.53
N LYS A 84 17.11 22.25 -4.81
CA LYS A 84 18.04 23.11 -5.56
C LYS A 84 18.10 24.53 -5.02
N ASP A 85 16.97 25.12 -4.65
CA ASP A 85 16.92 26.45 -4.05
C ASP A 85 17.54 26.46 -2.65
N THR A 86 17.31 25.40 -1.86
CA THR A 86 17.96 25.19 -0.57
C THR A 86 19.46 24.96 -0.76
N GLU A 87 19.88 24.15 -1.72
CA GLU A 87 21.29 23.92 -2.05
C GLU A 87 21.97 25.22 -2.50
N ASN A 88 21.30 26.03 -3.31
CA ASN A 88 21.82 27.33 -3.76
C ASN A 88 21.84 28.36 -2.64
N SER A 89 20.84 28.41 -1.77
CA SER A 89 20.86 29.28 -0.59
C SER A 89 21.92 28.82 0.41
N VAL A 90 22.04 27.52 0.67
CA VAL A 90 23.08 26.97 1.56
C VAL A 90 24.46 27.20 0.96
N ASN A 91 24.69 26.93 -0.33
CA ASN A 91 25.96 27.22 -1.00
C ASN A 91 26.25 28.72 -1.04
N ASN A 92 25.25 29.59 -1.21
CA ASN A 92 25.46 31.03 -1.11
C ASN A 92 25.75 31.46 0.32
N ILE A 93 25.13 30.88 1.36
CA ILE A 93 25.43 31.17 2.77
C ILE A 93 26.84 30.66 3.13
N VAL A 94 27.23 29.50 2.61
CA VAL A 94 28.54 28.87 2.85
C VAL A 94 29.65 29.57 2.06
N ASN A 95 29.39 30.01 0.83
CA ASN A 95 30.35 30.75 -0.01
C ASN A 95 30.33 32.26 0.25
N SER A 96 29.25 32.83 0.80
CA SER A 96 29.25 34.19 1.36
C SER A 96 30.02 34.13 2.67
N ALA A 97 31.33 34.31 2.55
CA ALA A 97 32.27 34.37 3.65
C ALA A 97 31.98 35.55 4.61
N ASN A 98 30.95 35.39 5.44
CA ASN A 98 30.72 36.06 6.73
C ASN A 98 29.67 35.25 7.54
N PHE A 99 29.84 33.93 7.62
CA PHE A 99 29.19 33.16 8.69
C PHE A 99 29.99 33.43 9.98
N ASP A 100 29.58 34.46 10.73
CA ASP A 100 30.09 34.76 12.06
C ASP A 100 29.18 34.12 13.13
N PRO A 101 29.55 32.97 13.71
CA PRO A 101 28.82 32.38 14.84
C PRO A 101 28.98 33.15 16.17
N GLY A 102 29.49 34.39 16.16
CA GLY A 102 30.05 35.08 17.33
C GLY A 102 29.12 35.91 18.24
N ALA A 103 27.81 36.03 18.00
CA ALA A 103 26.99 37.07 18.67
C ALA A 103 26.49 36.77 20.11
N SER A 104 27.21 35.97 20.92
CA SER A 104 26.77 35.60 22.29
C SER A 104 27.55 36.23 23.44
N LYS A 105 28.62 37.01 23.20
CA LYS A 105 29.42 37.58 24.30
C LYS A 105 29.95 38.96 23.90
N ALA A 106 29.65 39.97 24.74
CA ALA A 106 30.13 41.36 24.72
C ALA A 106 29.48 42.29 23.66
N THR A 107 28.32 42.94 23.79
CA THR A 107 27.50 43.37 24.95
C THR A 107 28.30 43.63 26.22
N SER A 108 29.30 44.52 26.16
CA SER A 108 29.84 45.13 27.38
C SER A 108 30.65 46.42 27.22
N ASP A 109 30.92 46.95 26.01
CA ASP A 109 31.85 48.10 25.91
C ASP A 109 31.27 49.43 25.37
N ASP A 110 30.06 49.48 24.80
CA ASP A 110 29.52 50.73 24.20
C ASP A 110 28.32 51.35 24.94
N ALA A 111 28.17 51.02 26.22
CA ALA A 111 27.39 51.85 27.13
C ALA A 111 28.36 52.75 27.90
N LYS A 112 28.40 54.03 27.50
CA LYS A 112 28.76 55.20 28.33
C LYS A 112 30.17 55.76 28.14
N LYS A 113 30.30 56.65 27.14
CA LYS A 113 31.21 57.78 27.23
C LYS A 113 30.61 59.01 26.53
N ASP A 114 29.77 59.72 27.29
CA ASP A 114 29.65 61.18 27.22
C ASP A 114 30.81 61.81 28.02
#